data_AF-A0A2V4E0H7-F1
#
_entry.id   AF-A0A2V4E0H7-F1
#
_cell.length_a   1.000
_cell.length_b   1.000
_cell.length_c   1.000
_cell.angle_alpha   90.00
_cell.angle_beta   90.00
_cell.angle_gamma   90.00
#
_symmetry.space_group_name_H-M   'P 1'
#
loop_
_entity.id
_entity.type
_entity.pdbx_description
1 polymer ?
#
loop_
_entity_poly.entity_id
_entity_poly.type
_entity_poly.pdbx_seq_one_letter_code
_entity_poly.pdbx_strand_id
1 'polypeptide(L)'
;MIVNNRMIKRKNIAGFSLIEVMLSCLLFAIIMLGFSGYLTAIISQHHYFQKQFKAEQIAFALLDSYPHTVPQIIPNNWQYQVYSQPYGRSCQMVFVSVTPIHHKTIKQQRFLCD
;
A
#
# COMPACT_ATOMS: atom_id res chain seq x y z
N MET A 1 49.81 -54.85 -9.04
CA MET A 1 49.91 -53.67 -9.92
C MET A 1 48.63 -53.60 -10.75
N ILE A 2 47.65 -52.80 -10.33
CA ILE A 2 46.37 -52.66 -11.03
C ILE A 2 46.31 -51.22 -11.54
N VAL A 3 46.54 -51.05 -12.84
CA VAL A 3 46.44 -49.74 -13.50
C VAL A 3 44.96 -49.53 -13.85
N ASN A 4 44.28 -48.74 -13.03
CA ASN A 4 42.88 -48.39 -13.25
C ASN A 4 42.80 -47.22 -14.24
N ASN A 5 42.60 -47.53 -15.52
CA ASN A 5 42.50 -46.52 -16.58
C ASN A 5 41.08 -45.93 -16.59
N ARG A 6 40.81 -44.92 -15.75
CA ARG A 6 39.57 -44.15 -15.85
C ARG A 6 39.62 -43.30 -17.13
N MET A 7 38.86 -43.71 -18.14
CA MET A 7 38.56 -42.84 -19.28
C MET A 7 37.79 -41.61 -18.80
N ILE A 8 38.50 -40.48 -18.70
CA ILE A 8 37.92 -39.17 -18.48
C ILE A 8 37.19 -38.78 -19.78
N LYS A 9 35.89 -39.06 -19.84
CA LYS A 9 35.02 -38.46 -20.87
C LYS A 9 35.07 -36.94 -20.69
N ARG A 10 35.78 -36.23 -21.56
CA ARG A 10 35.65 -34.78 -21.67
C ARG A 10 34.21 -34.47 -22.08
N LYS A 11 33.41 -34.03 -21.13
CA LYS A 11 32.08 -33.48 -21.38
C LYS A 11 32.30 -32.22 -22.21
N ASN A 12 31.89 -32.23 -23.47
CA ASN A 12 31.89 -31.02 -24.30
C ASN A 12 30.90 -30.04 -23.65
N ILE A 13 31.44 -29.07 -22.91
CA ILE A 13 30.69 -27.93 -22.42
C ILE A 13 30.50 -27.04 -23.65
N ALA A 14 29.36 -27.17 -24.31
CA ALA A 14 28.99 -26.28 -25.39
C ALA A 14 28.84 -24.87 -24.80
N GLY A 15 29.61 -23.91 -25.30
CA GLY A 15 29.44 -22.50 -24.99
C GLY A 15 28.16 -21.96 -25.61
N PHE A 16 27.59 -20.91 -25.01
CA PHE A 16 26.40 -20.25 -25.53
C PHE A 16 26.69 -19.58 -26.87
N SER A 17 25.76 -19.72 -27.82
CA SER A 17 25.86 -19.03 -29.10
C SER A 17 25.57 -17.54 -28.92
N LEU A 18 26.28 -16.67 -29.64
CA LEU A 18 26.10 -15.21 -29.55
C LEU A 18 24.63 -14.80 -29.77
N ILE A 19 23.98 -15.40 -30.77
CA ILE A 19 22.58 -15.12 -31.09
C ILE A 19 21.62 -15.52 -29.95
N GLU A 20 21.94 -16.60 -29.23
CA GLU A 20 21.14 -17.09 -28.11
C GLU A 20 21.22 -16.13 -26.91
N VAL A 21 22.41 -15.58 -26.66
CA VAL A 21 22.61 -14.55 -25.63
C VAL A 21 21.87 -13.27 -26.02
N MET A 22 21.95 -12.83 -27.27
CA MET A 22 21.23 -11.64 -27.74
C MET A 22 19.71 -11.80 -27.61
N LEU A 23 19.18 -12.97 -27.99
CA LEU A 23 17.75 -13.27 -27.84
C LEU A 23 17.33 -13.29 -26.37
N SER A 24 18.16 -13.87 -25.50
CA SER A 24 17.90 -13.92 -24.06
C SER A 24 17.89 -12.53 -23.43
N CYS A 25 18.85 -11.67 -23.79
CA CYS A 25 18.87 -10.27 -23.35
C CYS A 25 17.65 -9.48 -23.82
N LEU A 26 17.20 -9.72 -25.07
CA LEU A 26 16.00 -9.08 -25.60
C LEU A 26 14.75 -9.48 -24.82
N LEU A 27 14.56 -10.79 -24.59
CA LEU A 27 13.43 -11.29 -23.82
C LEU A 27 13.46 -10.77 -22.37
N PHE A 28 14.64 -10.75 -21.75
CA PHE A 28 14.81 -10.21 -20.41
C PHE A 28 14.45 -8.72 -20.33
N ALA A 29 14.87 -7.92 -21.32
CA ALA A 29 14.52 -6.50 -21.37
C ALA A 29 13.00 -6.28 -21.48
N ILE A 30 12.31 -7.06 -22.31
CA ILE A 30 10.85 -7.01 -22.45
C ILE A 30 10.17 -7.34 -21.11
N ILE A 31 10.61 -8.39 -20.42
CA ILE A 31 10.08 -8.79 -19.11
C ILE A 31 10.31 -7.68 -18.07
N MET A 32 11.51 -7.11 -18.02
CA MET A 32 11.85 -6.05 -17.06
C MET A 32 11.03 -4.77 -17.27
N LEU A 33 10.75 -4.40 -18.52
CA LEU A 33 9.87 -3.27 -18.84
C LEU A 33 8.44 -3.53 -18.37
N GLY A 34 7.89 -4.71 -18.64
CA GLY A 34 6.57 -5.11 -18.16
C GLY A 34 6.47 -5.10 -16.63
N PHE A 35 7.49 -5.62 -15.96
CA PHE A 35 7.55 -5.65 -14.49
C PHE A 35 7.63 -4.25 -13.87
N SER A 36 8.40 -3.34 -14.48
CA SER A 36 8.53 -1.96 -14.00
C SER A 36 7.20 -1.19 -14.08
N GLY A 37 6.45 -1.37 -15.17
CA GLY A 37 5.12 -0.79 -15.31
C GLY A 37 4.14 -1.33 -14.26
N TYR A 38 4.18 -2.65 -14.04
CA TYR A 38 3.34 -3.30 -13.04
C TYR A 38 3.64 -2.82 -11.60
N LEU A 39 4.91 -2.74 -11.22
CA LEU A 39 5.32 -2.22 -9.91
C LEU A 39 4.83 -0.79 -9.69
N THR A 40 4.93 0.07 -10.72
CA THR A 40 4.48 1.46 -10.64
C THR A 40 2.97 1.55 -10.36
N ALA A 41 2.18 0.70 -11.03
CA ALA A 41 0.74 0.62 -10.81
C ALA A 41 0.42 0.20 -9.36
N ILE A 42 1.07 -0.84 -8.84
CA ILE A 42 0.89 -1.29 -7.45
C ILE A 42 1.26 -0.20 -6.45
N ILE A 43 2.39 0.47 -6.64
CA ILE A 43 2.86 1.51 -5.71
C ILE A 43 1.86 2.66 -5.64
N SER A 44 1.36 3.12 -6.78
CA SER A 44 0.35 4.19 -6.82
C SER A 44 -0.94 3.80 -6.09
N GLN A 45 -1.40 2.56 -6.29
CA GLN A 45 -2.56 2.02 -5.58
C GLN A 45 -2.29 1.88 -4.07
N HIS A 46 -1.08 1.47 -3.69
CA HIS A 46 -0.68 1.36 -2.29
C HIS A 46 -0.69 2.72 -1.60
N HIS A 47 -0.17 3.77 -2.24
CA HIS A 47 -0.23 5.13 -1.71
C HIS A 47 -1.66 5.64 -1.53
N TYR A 48 -2.56 5.31 -2.46
CA TYR A 48 -3.98 5.61 -2.33
C TYR A 48 -4.56 4.96 -1.06
N PHE A 49 -4.34 3.67 -0.87
CA PHE A 49 -4.83 2.95 0.31
C PHE A 49 -4.21 3.46 1.61
N GLN A 50 -2.90 3.74 1.64
CA GLN A 50 -2.26 4.28 2.83
C GLN A 50 -2.88 5.60 3.28
N LYS A 51 -3.17 6.52 2.34
CA LYS A 51 -3.86 7.78 2.67
C LYS A 51 -5.25 7.53 3.23
N GLN A 52 -5.98 6.57 2.66
CA GLN A 52 -7.31 6.22 3.12
C GLN A 52 -7.30 5.58 4.52
N PHE A 53 -6.40 4.63 4.78
CA PHE A 53 -6.23 4.05 6.12
C PHE A 53 -5.81 5.10 7.16
N LYS A 54 -4.94 6.04 6.79
CA LYS A 54 -4.57 7.14 7.68
C LYS A 54 -5.76 8.05 8.00
N ALA A 55 -6.63 8.31 7.02
CA ALA A 55 -7.85 9.09 7.23
C ALA A 55 -8.84 8.40 8.18
N GLU A 56 -8.99 7.08 8.05
CA GLU A 56 -9.77 6.27 8.99
C GLU A 56 -9.21 6.35 10.41
N GLN A 57 -7.90 6.14 10.59
CA GLN A 57 -7.25 6.24 11.91
C GLN A 57 -7.44 7.62 12.54
N ILE A 58 -7.33 8.69 11.76
CA ILE A 58 -7.58 10.06 12.22
C ILE A 58 -9.05 10.23 12.60
N ALA A 59 -9.99 9.72 11.80
CA ALA A 59 -11.41 9.81 12.10
C ALA A 59 -11.75 9.11 13.43
N PHE A 60 -11.18 7.93 13.69
CA PHE A 60 -11.32 7.25 14.98
C PHE A 60 -10.68 8.02 16.12
N ALA A 61 -9.45 8.51 15.97
CA ALA A 61 -8.76 9.26 17.00
C ALA A 61 -9.51 10.56 17.39
N LEU A 62 -10.11 11.25 16.41
CA LEU A 62 -10.95 12.43 16.65
C LEU A 62 -12.25 12.08 17.38
N LEU A 63 -12.80 10.91 17.12
CA LEU A 63 -14.01 10.39 17.76
C LEU A 63 -13.73 10.01 19.22
N ASP A 64 -12.54 9.47 19.48
CA ASP A 64 -12.08 9.10 20.83
C ASP A 64 -11.67 10.32 21.67
N SER A 65 -11.17 11.39 21.04
CA SER A 65 -10.80 12.61 21.75
C SER A 65 -11.98 13.53 22.04
N TYR A 66 -13.14 13.30 21.42
CA TYR A 66 -14.35 14.11 21.61
C TYR A 66 -14.74 14.24 23.10
N PRO A 67 -15.07 15.45 23.60
CA PRO A 67 -15.30 16.70 22.89
C PRO A 67 -14.04 17.53 22.60
N HIS A 68 -12.86 17.09 23.06
CA HIS A 68 -11.61 17.80 22.84
C HIS A 68 -11.08 17.53 21.43
N THR A 69 -10.92 18.57 20.62
CA THR A 69 -10.26 18.44 19.32
C THR A 69 -8.75 18.53 19.52
N VAL A 70 -8.01 17.56 18.99
CA VAL A 70 -6.54 17.57 19.00
C VAL A 70 -6.07 18.02 17.62
N PRO A 71 -5.85 19.33 17.38
CA PRO A 71 -5.53 19.86 16.05
C PRO A 71 -4.23 19.28 15.46
N GLN A 72 -3.36 18.72 16.30
CA GLN A 72 -2.08 18.13 15.88
C GLN A 72 -2.21 16.77 15.16
N ILE A 73 -3.37 16.12 15.22
CA ILE A 73 -3.56 14.78 14.60
C ILE A 73 -3.78 14.89 13.07
N ILE A 74 -4.18 16.07 12.58
CA ILE A 74 -4.65 16.26 11.21
C ILE A 74 -3.53 16.81 10.33
N PRO A 75 -3.17 16.16 9.21
CA PRO A 75 -2.21 16.70 8.26
C PRO A 75 -2.67 18.07 7.72
N ASN A 76 -1.74 19.01 7.61
CA ASN A 76 -1.98 20.28 6.93
C ASN A 76 -2.57 20.01 5.53
N ASN A 77 -3.70 20.65 5.23
CA ASN A 77 -4.51 20.55 4.00
C ASN A 77 -5.60 19.48 3.96
N TRP A 78 -5.88 18.74 5.05
CA TRP A 78 -7.05 17.85 5.11
C TRP A 78 -8.24 18.57 5.74
N GLN A 79 -9.42 18.40 5.16
CA GLN A 79 -10.65 18.97 5.73
C GLN A 79 -11.25 17.96 6.71
N TYR A 80 -11.80 18.45 7.81
CA TYR A 80 -12.51 17.62 8.77
C TYR A 80 -13.73 18.34 9.32
N GLN A 81 -14.76 17.59 9.66
CA GLN A 81 -15.94 18.11 10.35
C GLN A 81 -16.32 17.16 11.47
N VAL A 82 -16.61 17.73 12.63
CA VAL A 82 -17.12 16.99 13.78
C VAL A 82 -18.43 17.65 14.17
N TYR A 83 -19.50 16.87 14.26
CA TYR A 83 -20.80 17.36 14.74
C TYR A 83 -21.47 16.30 15.59
N SER A 84 -22.24 16.73 16.59
CA SER A 84 -23.03 15.85 17.42
C SER A 84 -24.52 16.13 17.23
N GLN A 85 -25.32 15.07 17.27
CA GLN A 85 -26.77 15.14 17.23
C GLN A 85 -27.32 14.47 18.50
N PRO A 86 -28.22 15.12 19.24
CA PRO A 86 -28.86 14.49 20.39
C PRO A 86 -29.66 13.27 19.94
N TYR A 87 -29.50 12.15 20.65
CA TYR A 87 -30.20 10.91 20.41
C TYR A 87 -30.92 10.46 21.68
N GLY A 88 -32.21 10.80 21.79
CA GLY A 88 -32.98 10.53 22.99
C GLY A 88 -32.65 11.48 24.15
N ARG A 89 -32.80 11.02 25.40
CA ARG A 89 -32.70 11.86 26.61
C ARG A 89 -31.31 11.91 27.25
N SER A 90 -30.46 10.91 27.03
CA SER A 90 -29.16 10.78 27.70
C SER A 90 -28.01 10.40 26.76
N CYS A 91 -28.27 10.28 25.45
CA CYS A 91 -27.26 9.92 24.47
C CYS A 91 -27.12 10.99 23.40
N GLN A 92 -25.92 11.05 22.83
CA GLN A 92 -25.57 11.85 21.67
C GLN A 92 -24.86 10.95 20.65
N MET A 93 -25.19 11.16 19.38
CA MET A 93 -24.49 10.55 18.27
C MET A 93 -23.48 11.55 17.73
N VAL A 94 -22.21 11.21 17.80
CA VAL A 94 -21.13 12.05 17.25
C VAL A 94 -20.72 11.52 15.90
N PHE A 95 -20.65 12.41 14.93
CA PHE A 95 -20.22 12.15 13.58
C PHE A 95 -18.90 12.87 13.32
N VAL A 96 -17.97 12.16 12.71
CA VAL A 96 -16.69 12.68 12.26
C VAL A 96 -16.55 12.39 10.78
N SER A 97 -16.25 13.42 9.99
CA SER A 97 -15.85 13.27 8.60
C SER A 97 -14.44 13.81 8.39
N VAL A 98 -13.64 13.08 7.62
CA VAL A 98 -12.28 13.45 7.24
C VAL A 98 -12.14 13.32 5.73
N THR A 99 -11.74 14.39 5.06
CA THR A 99 -11.57 14.46 3.61
C THR A 99 -10.09 14.72 3.29
N PRO A 100 -9.36 13.68 2.84
CA PRO A 100 -8.02 13.87 2.29
C PRO A 100 -8.09 14.53 0.92
N ILE A 101 -7.07 15.34 0.57
CA ILE A 101 -7.01 16.04 -0.72
C ILE A 101 -7.12 15.06 -1.89
N HIS A 102 -8.06 15.27 -2.81
CA HIS A 102 -8.32 14.43 -3.99
C HIS A 102 -8.74 12.98 -3.69
N HIS A 103 -9.17 12.67 -2.46
CA HIS A 103 -9.63 11.32 -2.10
C HIS A 103 -11.05 11.36 -1.56
N LYS A 104 -11.64 10.16 -1.40
CA LYS A 104 -12.98 10.02 -0.84
C LYS A 104 -13.01 10.46 0.63
N THR A 105 -14.08 11.16 0.99
CA THR A 105 -14.38 11.50 2.39
C THR A 105 -14.69 10.23 3.17
N ILE A 106 -13.98 10.06 4.27
CA ILE A 106 -14.25 9.05 5.28
C ILE A 106 -15.23 9.61 6.30
N LYS A 107 -16.19 8.77 6.73
CA LYS A 107 -17.19 9.12 7.74
C LYS A 107 -17.20 8.04 8.81
N GLN A 108 -17.09 8.46 10.06
CA GLN A 108 -17.21 7.62 11.23
C GLN A 108 -18.25 8.20 12.18
N GLN A 109 -18.89 7.33 12.96
CA GLN A 109 -19.89 7.73 13.94
C GLN A 109 -19.77 6.90 15.20
N ARG A 110 -20.06 7.51 16.35
CA ARG A 110 -20.08 6.82 17.64
C ARG A 110 -21.25 7.30 18.47
N PHE A 111 -21.86 6.34 19.16
CA PHE A 111 -22.81 6.60 20.22
C PHE A 111 -22.06 6.91 21.52
N LEU A 112 -22.37 8.05 22.12
CA LEU A 112 -21.94 8.43 23.45
C LEU A 112 -23.18 8.58 24.32
N CYS A 113 -23.25 7.80 25.38
CA CYS A 113 -24.30 7.89 26.39
C CYS A 113 -23.60 8.15 27.73
N ASP A 114 -24.16 9.06 28.52
CA ASP A 114 -23.80 9.21 29.94
C ASP A 114 -24.43 8.10 30.78
#